data_AF-A0A8J5JGP5-F1
#
_entry.id   AF-A0A8J5JGP5-F1
#
_cell.length_a   1.000
_cell.length_b   1.000
_cell.length_c   1.000
_cell.angle_alpha   90.00
_cell.angle_beta   90.00
_cell.angle_gamma   90.00
#
_symmetry.space_group_name_H-M   'P 1'
#
loop_
_entity.id
_entity.type
_entity.pdbx_description
1 polymer ?
#
loop_
_entity_poly.entity_id
_entity_poly.type
_entity_poly.pdbx_seq_one_letter_code
_entity_poly.pdbx_strand_id
1 'polypeptide(L)'
;MDCLRAFLAKLQNWQREVNAGNVAMFENLSTVFDENEDHLLDPSLKTEITQHLKSLESELKKYFPEFEEEGGKLVRNPFSGTLDIASISNDVQDEFLDPKNDSAAKDL
;
A
#
# COMPACT_ATOMS: atom_id res chain seq x y z
N MET A 1 5.68 2.98 4.73
CA MET A 1 5.31 1.60 4.31
C MET A 1 5.54 0.58 5.42
N ASP A 2 6.50 0.78 6.33
CA ASP A 2 6.89 -0.25 7.32
C ASP A 2 5.78 -0.62 8.31
N CYS A 3 4.94 0.33 8.73
CA CYS A 3 3.79 0.05 9.60
C CYS A 3 2.76 -0.87 8.91
N LEU A 4 2.53 -0.69 7.61
CA LEU A 4 1.63 -1.55 6.83
C LEU A 4 2.21 -2.95 6.70
N ARG A 5 3.50 -3.06 6.38
CA ARG A 5 4.21 -4.34 6.30
C ARG A 5 4.19 -5.09 7.64
N ALA A 6 4.43 -4.38 8.74
CA ALA A 6 4.33 -4.94 10.09
C ALA A 6 2.91 -5.42 10.40
N PHE A 7 1.89 -4.69 9.97
CA PHE A 7 0.50 -5.10 10.18
C PHE A 7 0.11 -6.32 9.32
N LEU A 8 0.52 -6.36 8.04
CA LEU A 8 0.33 -7.53 7.18
C LEU A 8 1.02 -8.78 7.77
N ALA A 9 2.22 -8.63 8.32
CA ALA A 9 2.91 -9.70 9.03
C ALA A 9 2.14 -10.16 10.28
N LYS A 10 1.53 -9.24 11.03
CA LYS A 10 0.63 -9.58 12.16
C LYS A 10 -0.59 -10.39 11.70
N LEU A 11 -1.24 -10.00 10.60
CA LEU A 11 -2.38 -10.75 10.05
C LEU A 11 -1.99 -12.18 9.68
N GLN A 12 -0.83 -12.36 9.03
CA GLN A 12 -0.31 -13.68 8.69
C GLN A 12 0.02 -14.51 9.93
N ASN A 13 0.56 -13.88 10.98
CA ASN A 13 0.79 -14.54 12.26
C ASN A 13 -0.53 -14.97 12.91
N TRP A 14 -1.54 -14.10 12.94
CA TRP A 14 -2.86 -14.43 13.50
C TRP A 14 -3.57 -15.55 12.74
N GLN A 15 -3.45 -15.61 11.41
CA GLN A 15 -3.95 -16.75 10.63
C GLN A 15 -3.28 -18.07 11.08
N ARG A 16 -1.98 -18.06 11.37
CA ARG A 16 -1.26 -19.25 11.86
C ARG A 16 -1.73 -19.67 13.25
N GLU A 17 -1.86 -18.71 14.15
CA GLU A 17 -2.31 -18.95 15.53
C GLU A 17 -3.75 -19.48 15.56
N VAL A 18 -4.66 -18.90 14.79
CA VAL A 18 -6.04 -19.40 14.64
C VAL A 18 -6.05 -20.82 14.07
N ASN A 19 -5.12 -21.13 13.15
CA ASN A 19 -4.96 -22.50 12.67
C ASN A 19 -4.45 -23.48 13.72
N ALA A 20 -3.68 -23.02 14.70
CA ALA A 20 -3.28 -23.79 15.87
C ALA A 20 -4.38 -23.85 16.96
N GLY A 21 -5.51 -23.17 16.77
CA GLY A 21 -6.56 -23.07 17.78
C GLY A 21 -6.29 -22.01 18.85
N ASN A 22 -5.33 -21.11 18.62
CA ASN A 22 -5.04 -20.00 19.52
C ASN A 22 -5.75 -18.73 19.04
N VAL A 23 -6.59 -18.14 19.89
CA VAL A 23 -7.32 -16.88 19.65
C VAL A 23 -6.95 -15.76 20.62
N ALA A 24 -5.82 -15.88 21.33
CA ALA A 24 -5.39 -14.92 22.35
C ALA A 24 -5.17 -13.48 21.83
N MET A 25 -4.97 -13.31 20.51
CA MET A 25 -4.86 -11.99 19.89
C MET A 25 -6.20 -11.23 19.82
N PHE A 26 -7.32 -11.92 20.00
CA PHE A 26 -8.66 -11.36 20.00
C PHE A 26 -9.21 -11.38 21.42
N GLU A 27 -8.95 -10.35 22.22
CA GLU A 27 -9.28 -10.30 23.66
C GLU A 27 -10.75 -10.69 23.96
N ASN A 28 -11.69 -10.16 23.18
CA ASN A 28 -13.12 -10.46 23.34
C ASN A 28 -13.43 -11.93 23.00
N LEU A 29 -12.82 -12.45 21.93
CA LEU A 29 -13.04 -13.84 21.52
C LEU A 29 -12.38 -14.81 22.52
N SER A 30 -11.20 -14.47 23.03
CA SER A 30 -10.49 -15.23 24.07
C SER A 30 -11.31 -15.29 25.35
N THR A 31 -11.86 -14.16 25.82
CA THR A 31 -12.71 -14.13 27.01
C THR A 31 -13.91 -15.06 26.87
N VAL A 32 -14.59 -15.00 25.71
CA VAL A 32 -15.72 -15.90 25.43
C VAL A 32 -15.25 -17.36 25.38
N PHE A 33 -14.08 -17.66 24.81
CA PHE A 33 -13.54 -19.01 24.74
C PHE A 33 -13.13 -19.58 26.10
N ASP A 34 -12.60 -18.75 26.99
CA ASP A 34 -12.21 -19.13 28.35
C ASP A 34 -13.44 -19.43 29.24
N GLU A 35 -14.59 -18.82 28.93
CA GLU A 35 -15.87 -19.09 29.59
C GLU A 35 -16.54 -20.41 29.14
N ASN A 36 -16.11 -21.00 28.02
CA ASN A 36 -16.65 -22.26 27.50
C ASN A 36 -15.80 -23.47 27.96
N GLU A 37 -16.41 -24.47 28.60
CA GLU A 37 -15.71 -25.65 29.15
C GLU A 37 -14.98 -26.50 28.09
N ASP A 38 -15.42 -26.46 26.84
CA ASP A 38 -14.86 -27.31 25.78
C ASP A 38 -13.54 -26.79 25.19
N HIS A 39 -13.16 -25.51 25.42
CA HIS A 39 -11.93 -24.83 24.96
C HIS A 39 -11.46 -25.10 23.51
N LEU A 40 -12.27 -25.76 22.68
CA LEU A 40 -11.95 -26.17 21.32
C LEU A 40 -12.64 -25.23 20.34
N LEU A 41 -11.83 -24.62 19.47
CA LEU A 41 -12.35 -23.80 18.38
C LEU A 41 -13.13 -24.66 17.40
N ASP A 42 -14.41 -24.32 17.26
CA ASP A 42 -15.26 -24.93 16.24
C ASP A 42 -14.61 -24.78 14.85
N PRO A 43 -14.54 -25.87 14.05
CA PRO A 43 -13.92 -25.84 12.73
C PRO A 43 -14.55 -24.84 11.75
N SER A 44 -15.86 -24.59 11.87
CA SER A 44 -16.55 -23.60 11.02
C SER A 44 -16.13 -22.19 11.42
N LEU A 45 -16.17 -21.86 12.71
CA LEU A 45 -15.72 -20.57 13.22
C LEU A 45 -14.25 -20.29 12.88
N LYS A 46 -13.38 -21.29 13.03
CA LYS A 46 -11.97 -21.21 12.63
C LYS A 46 -11.82 -20.86 11.13
N THR A 47 -12.64 -21.47 10.28
CA THR A 47 -12.63 -21.21 8.83
C THR A 47 -13.09 -19.78 8.54
N GLU A 48 -14.16 -19.30 9.20
CA GLU A 48 -14.66 -17.94 9.04
C GLU A 48 -13.62 -16.89 9.46
N ILE A 49 -12.97 -17.07 10.62
CA ILE A 49 -11.93 -16.15 11.10
C ILE A 49 -10.76 -16.11 10.11
N THR A 50 -10.30 -17.29 9.65
CA THR A 50 -9.18 -17.38 8.70
C THR A 50 -9.53 -16.71 7.37
N GLN A 51 -10.74 -16.93 6.86
CA GLN A 51 -11.23 -16.30 5.63
C GLN A 51 -11.32 -14.78 5.77
N HIS A 52 -11.83 -14.28 6.90
CA HIS A 52 -11.90 -12.85 7.18
C HIS A 52 -10.51 -12.21 7.19
N LEU A 53 -9.54 -12.81 7.89
CA LEU A 53 -8.15 -12.32 7.94
C LEU A 53 -7.51 -12.28 6.55
N LYS A 54 -7.79 -13.27 5.69
CA LYS A 54 -7.29 -13.31 4.32
C LYS A 54 -7.91 -12.21 3.44
N SER A 55 -9.22 -11.97 3.58
CA SER A 55 -9.90 -10.88 2.89
C SER A 55 -9.35 -9.52 3.31
N LEU A 56 -9.12 -9.31 4.62
CA LEU A 56 -8.54 -8.08 5.14
C LEU A 56 -7.13 -7.82 4.60
N GLU A 57 -6.28 -8.85 4.55
CA GLU A 57 -4.95 -8.77 3.95
C GLU A 57 -5.02 -8.36 2.47
N SER A 58 -5.96 -8.95 1.71
CA SER A 58 -6.16 -8.65 0.30
C SER A 58 -6.64 -7.21 0.07
N GLU A 59 -7.59 -6.74 0.86
CA GLU A 59 -8.10 -5.36 0.76
C GLU A 59 -7.00 -4.36 1.11
N LEU A 60 -6.22 -4.59 2.17
CA LEU A 60 -5.10 -3.70 2.52
C LEU A 60 -4.06 -3.59 1.41
N LYS A 61 -3.71 -4.71 0.76
CA LYS A 61 -2.79 -4.72 -0.40
C LYS A 61 -3.37 -3.98 -1.60
N LYS A 62 -4.69 -4.04 -1.79
CA LYS A 62 -5.40 -3.34 -2.88
C LYS A 62 -5.45 -1.83 -2.66
N TYR A 63 -5.71 -1.38 -1.43
CA TYR A 63 -5.74 0.05 -1.09
C TYR A 63 -4.35 0.68 -1.03
N PHE A 64 -3.33 -0.10 -0.69
CA PHE A 64 -1.95 0.34 -0.59
C PHE A 64 -1.03 -0.53 -1.46
N PRO A 65 -1.10 -0.38 -2.79
CA PRO A 65 -0.20 -1.11 -3.67
C PRO A 65 1.25 -0.73 -3.35
N GLU A 66 2.15 -1.73 -3.40
CA GLU A 66 3.58 -1.46 -3.35
C GLU A 66 3.97 -0.75 -4.64
N PHE A 67 4.07 0.58 -4.58
CA PHE A 67 4.73 1.32 -5.63
C PHE A 67 6.23 1.03 -5.51
N GLU A 68 6.82 0.47 -6.55
CA GLU A 68 8.26 0.56 -6.71
C GLU A 68 8.62 2.04 -6.70
N GLU A 69 9.54 2.41 -5.82
CA GLU A 69 10.07 3.77 -5.68
C GLU A 69 10.78 4.26 -6.96
N GLU A 70 10.78 3.46 -8.04
CA GLU A 70 11.40 3.75 -9.33
C GLU A 70 10.64 4.82 -10.15
N GLY A 71 9.33 5.00 -9.93
CA GLY A 71 8.55 6.02 -10.65
C GLY A 71 8.36 7.32 -9.87
N GLY A 72 8.58 7.28 -8.57
CA GLY A 72 8.32 8.35 -7.64
C GLY A 72 9.56 9.17 -7.34
N LYS A 73 10.18 9.80 -8.35
CA LYS A 73 10.69 11.15 -8.08
C LYS A 73 9.44 11.94 -7.73
N LEU A 74 9.03 11.90 -6.47
CA LEU A 74 8.16 12.91 -5.89
C LEU A 74 8.85 14.19 -6.33
N VAL A 75 8.22 14.87 -7.27
CA VAL A 75 8.85 15.88 -8.08
C VAL A 75 9.14 17.02 -7.11
N ARG A 76 10.30 16.94 -6.47
CA ARG A 76 10.75 17.91 -5.46
C ARG A 76 10.92 19.26 -6.13
N ASN A 77 11.05 19.24 -7.46
CA ASN A 77 10.89 20.35 -8.35
C ASN A 77 10.23 19.89 -9.69
N PRO A 78 9.04 20.39 -10.06
CA PRO A 78 8.37 20.10 -11.35
C PRO A 78 9.15 20.47 -12.60
N PHE A 79 10.23 21.22 -12.44
CA PHE A 79 11.14 21.59 -13.50
C PHE A 79 12.49 20.86 -13.42
N SER A 80 12.72 19.96 -12.45
CA SER A 80 13.95 19.15 -12.37
C SER A 80 13.84 17.79 -13.05
N GLY A 81 12.65 17.44 -13.56
CA GLY A 81 12.55 16.35 -14.51
C GLY A 81 13.33 16.78 -15.76
N THR A 82 14.41 16.07 -16.07
CA THR A 82 15.05 16.18 -17.39
C THR A 82 14.08 15.53 -18.38
N LEU A 83 13.03 16.28 -18.74
CA LEU A 83 12.16 15.91 -19.85
C LEU A 83 13.07 15.90 -21.08
N ASP A 84 13.28 14.73 -21.66
CA ASP A 84 14.10 14.63 -22.86
C ASP A 84 13.37 15.38 -23.97
N ILE A 85 13.98 16.42 -24.50
CA ILE A 85 13.40 17.26 -25.55
C ILE A 85 13.04 16.38 -26.76
N ALA A 86 13.80 15.30 -27.01
CA ALA A 86 13.51 14.33 -28.06
C ALA A 86 12.19 13.56 -27.88
N SER A 87 11.61 13.58 -26.67
CA SER A 87 10.29 12.98 -26.38
C SER A 87 9.11 13.92 -26.62
N ILE A 88 9.37 15.20 -26.89
CA ILE A 88 8.37 16.23 -27.17
C ILE A 88 8.15 16.32 -28.68
N SER A 89 6.91 16.50 -29.13
CA SER A 89 6.59 16.62 -30.56
C SER A 89 7.23 17.88 -31.17
N ASN A 90 7.66 17.80 -32.44
CA ASN A 90 8.43 18.87 -33.10
C ASN A 90 7.67 20.20 -33.19
N ASP A 91 6.36 20.16 -33.39
CA ASP A 91 5.48 21.34 -33.40
C ASP A 91 5.54 22.11 -32.08
N VAL A 92 5.56 21.38 -30.97
CA VAL A 92 5.68 21.96 -29.63
C VAL A 92 7.11 22.45 -29.36
N GLN A 93 8.14 21.74 -29.85
CA GLN A 93 9.53 22.20 -29.72
C GLN A 93 9.78 23.55 -30.42
N ASP A 94 9.25 23.71 -31.64
CA ASP A 94 9.40 24.95 -32.42
C ASP A 94 8.71 26.14 -31.73
N GLU A 95 7.54 25.91 -31.12
CA GLU A 95 6.80 26.95 -30.38
C GLU A 95 7.57 27.48 -29.16
N PHE A 96 8.45 26.68 -28.56
CA PHE A 96 9.31 27.10 -27.44
C PHE A 96 10.62 27.79 -27.88
N LEU A 97 10.92 27.87 -29.19
CA LEU A 97 12.12 28.57 -29.68
C LEU A 97 11.98 30.09 -29.58
N ASP A 98 10.81 30.63 -29.92
CA ASP A 98 10.54 32.07 -29.89
C ASP A 98 10.67 32.66 -28.47
N PRO A 99 10.05 32.08 -27.42
CA PRO A 99 10.18 32.58 -26.05
C PRO A 99 11.60 32.45 -25.49
N LYS A 100 12.36 31.42 -25.93
CA LYS A 100 13.74 31.21 -25.48
C LYS A 100 14.71 32.26 -26.04
N ASN A 101 14.39 32.79 -27.22
CA ASN A 101 15.18 33.81 -27.90
C ASN A 101 14.65 35.24 -27.68
N ASP A 102 13.49 35.39 -27.03
CA ASP A 102 12.99 36.68 -26.60
C ASP A 102 13.81 37.21 -25.41
N SER A 103 14.65 38.20 -25.69
CA SER A 103 15.52 38.82 -24.69
C SER A 103 14.74 39.76 -23.76
N ALA A 104 13.57 40.26 -24.20
CA ALA A 104 12.73 41.14 -23.39
C ALA A 104 12.04 40.38 -22.23
N ALA A 105 11.83 39.07 -22.38
CA ALA A 105 11.25 38.22 -21.34
C ALA A 105 12.22 37.89 -20.18
N LYS A 106 13.52 38.22 -20.31
CA LYS A 106 14.55 37.93 -19.29
C LYS A 106 14.73 39.03 -18.24
N ASP A 107 14.18 40.22 -18.50
CA ASP A 107 14.34 41.42 -17.66
C ASP A 107 13.08 41.74 -16.80
N LEU A 108 12.17 40.76 -16.63
CA LEU A 108 11.00 40.84 -15.74
C LEU A 108 11.26 40.22 -14.35
#